data_AF-A0A3R7HD71-F1
#
_entry.id   AF-A0A3R7HD71-F1
#
_cell.length_a   1.000
_cell.length_b   1.000
_cell.length_c   1.000
_cell.angle_alpha   90.00
_cell.angle_beta   90.00
_cell.angle_gamma   90.00
#
_symmetry.space_group_name_H-M   'P 1'
#
loop_
_entity.id
_entity.type
_entity.pdbx_description
1 polymer ?
#
loop_
_entity_poly.entity_id
_entity_poly.type
_entity_poly.pdbx_seq_one_letter_code
_entity_poly.pdbx_strand_id
1 'polypeptide(L)' 'MEEVKSWGLTALILILATLTLYFSEIFFGKIFVPEFELAIFYFPASLAIVIYFYLKRKASKKI' A
#
# COMPACT_ATOMS: atom_id res chain seq x y z
N MET A 1 -16.75 -3.87 10.06
CA MET A 1 -16.64 -4.47 8.70
C MET A 1 -16.28 -3.43 7.65
N GLU A 2 -16.90 -2.26 7.68
CA GLU A 2 -16.63 -1.14 6.76
C GLU A 2 -15.17 -0.68 6.79
N GLU A 3 -14.58 -0.51 7.99
CA GLU A 3 -13.14 -0.18 8.12
C GLU A 3 -12.22 -1.18 7.43
N VAL A 4 -12.48 -2.48 7.55
CA VAL A 4 -11.66 -3.53 6.92
C VAL A 4 -11.73 -3.41 5.39
N LYS A 5 -12.91 -3.11 4.84
CA LYS A 5 -13.08 -2.88 3.39
C LYS A 5 -12.36 -1.62 2.94
N SER A 6 -12.49 -0.52 3.69
CA SER A 6 -11.81 0.74 3.41
C SER A 6 -10.29 0.56 3.38
N TRP A 7 -9.72 -0.06 4.42
CA TRP A 7 -8.28 -0.32 4.48
C TRP A 7 -7.80 -1.32 3.42
N GLY A 8 -8.65 -2.28 3.03
CA GLY A 8 -8.36 -3.17 1.91
C GLY A 8 -8.29 -2.42 0.57
N LEU A 9 -9.20 -1.48 0.32
CA LEU A 9 -9.16 -0.63 -0.87
C LEU A 9 -7.95 0.29 -0.85
N THR A 10 -7.64 0.91 0.29
CA THR A 10 -6.44 1.76 0.45
C THR A 10 -5.17 0.98 0.15
N ALA A 11 -5.02 -0.23 0.69
CA ALA A 11 -3.87 -1.08 0.40
C ALA A 11 -3.77 -1.42 -1.09
N LEU A 12 -4.90 -1.75 -1.74
CA LEU A 12 -4.95 -2.02 -3.17
C LEU A 12 -4.51 -0.81 -4.01
N ILE A 13 -5.03 0.39 -3.72
CA ILE A 13 -4.67 1.62 -4.43
C ILE A 13 -3.17 1.91 -4.29
N LEU A 14 -2.62 1.76 -3.09
CA LEU A 14 -1.20 2.03 -2.84
C LEU A 14 -0.28 1.00 -3.51
N ILE A 15 -0.68 -0.27 -3.55
CA ILE A 15 0.04 -1.31 -4.30
C ILE A 15 0.04 -0.96 -5.79
N LEU A 16 -1.12 -0.60 -6.35
CA LEU A 16 -1.22 -0.21 -7.76
C LEU A 16 -0.38 1.02 -8.07
N ALA A 17 -0.41 2.06 -7.23
CA ALA A 17 0.42 3.24 -7.39
C ALA A 17 1.92 2.91 -7.35
N THR A 18 2.33 2.05 -6.43
CA THR A 18 3.73 1.59 -6.31
C THR A 18 4.15 0.77 -7.53
N LEU A 19 3.28 -0.11 -8.04
CA LEU A 19 3.54 -0.87 -9.26
C LEU A 19 3.63 0.04 -10.48
N THR A 20 2.74 1.03 -10.61
CA THR A 20 2.79 2.03 -11.68
C THR A 20 4.11 2.78 -11.65
N LEU A 21 4.57 3.22 -10.47
CA LEU A 21 5.89 3.83 -10.33
C LEU A 21 7.00 2.88 -10.78
N TYR A 22 7.02 1.65 -10.26
CA TYR A 22 8.02 0.65 -10.62
C TYR A 22 8.10 0.41 -12.13
N PHE A 23 6.96 0.20 -12.79
CA PHE A 23 6.93 0.03 -14.25
C PHE A 23 7.37 1.31 -14.97
N SER A 24 6.95 2.49 -14.51
CA SER A 24 7.38 3.76 -15.11
C SER A 24 8.89 3.92 -15.03
N GLU A 25 9.52 3.56 -13.91
CA GLU A 25 10.97 3.67 -13.77
C GLU A 25 11.75 2.65 -14.61
N ILE A 26 11.17 1.48 -14.89
CA ILE A 26 11.73 0.52 -15.85
C ILE A 26 11.82 1.12 -17.25
N PHE A 27 10.77 1.83 -17.69
CA PHE A 27 10.69 2.36 -19.06
C PHE A 27 11.39 3.72 -19.25
N PHE A 28 11.36 4.58 -18.23
CA PHE A 28 11.80 5.98 -18.35
C PHE A 28 13.05 6.32 -17.52
N GLY A 29 13.59 5.35 -16.76
CA GLY A 29 14.67 5.59 -15.79
C GLY A 29 14.13 6.12 -14.46
N LYS A 30 15.03 6.38 -13.50
CA LYS A 30 14.65 6.85 -12.16
C LYS A 30 13.89 8.18 -12.24
N ILE A 31 12.68 8.21 -11.67
CA ILE A 31 11.79 9.38 -11.70
C ILE A 31 11.95 10.18 -10.40
N PHE A 32 12.12 9.49 -9.27
CA PHE A 32 12.29 10.11 -7.96
C PHE A 32 13.61 9.69 -7.31
N VAL A 33 13.99 10.41 -6.25
CA VAL A 33 15.08 9.99 -5.38
C VAL A 33 14.61 8.85 -4.46
N PRO A 34 15.47 7.89 -4.11
CA PRO A 34 15.07 6.70 -3.34
C PRO A 34 14.38 7.02 -2.01
N GLU A 35 14.81 8.07 -1.31
CA GLU A 35 14.23 8.50 -0.03
C GLU A 35 12.78 8.95 -0.20
N PHE A 36 12.48 9.63 -1.31
CA PHE A 36 11.14 10.07 -1.64
C PHE A 36 10.25 8.87 -2.00
N GLU A 37 10.76 7.93 -2.80
CA GLU A 37 10.02 6.72 -3.17
C GLU A 37 9.64 5.91 -1.92
N LEU A 38 10.58 5.75 -1.01
CA LEU A 38 10.39 5.05 0.27
C LEU A 38 9.32 5.73 1.12
N ALA A 39 9.40 7.05 1.30
CA ALA A 39 8.49 7.79 2.16
C ALA A 39 7.06 7.87 1.62
N ILE A 40 6.89 8.00 0.29
CA ILE A 40 5.60 8.29 -0.33
C ILE A 40 4.89 7.05 -0.86
N PHE A 41 5.62 6.04 -1.33
CA PHE A 41 5.03 4.86 -1.95
C PHE A 41 5.21 3.62 -1.09
N TYR A 42 6.46 3.20 -0.87
CA TYR A 42 6.74 1.90 -0.26
C TYR A 42 6.31 1.83 1.21
N PHE A 43 6.58 2.87 2.01
CA PHE A 43 6.22 2.88 3.42
C PHE A 43 4.69 2.96 3.63
N PRO A 44 3.94 3.89 2.99
CA PRO A 44 2.49 3.92 3.10
C PRO A 44 1.81 2.64 2.59
N ALA A 45 2.28 2.06 1.48
CA ALA A 45 1.75 0.81 0.95
C ALA A 45 1.93 -0.34 1.97
N SER A 46 3.14 -0.48 2.51
CA SER A 46 3.46 -1.49 3.53
C SER A 46 2.61 -1.32 4.78
N LEU A 47 2.46 -0.08 5.26
CA LEU A 47 1.67 0.23 6.45
C LEU A 47 0.18 -0.07 6.23
N ALA A 48 -0.38 0.30 5.08
CA ALA A 48 -1.77 0.00 4.74
C ALA A 48 -2.05 -1.50 4.70
N ILE A 49 -1.11 -2.30 4.16
CA ILE A 49 -1.19 -3.76 4.17
C ILE A 49 -1.22 -4.29 5.61
N VAL A 50 -0.30 -3.83 6.46
CA VAL A 50 -0.23 -4.25 7.88
C VAL A 50 -1.52 -3.91 8.61
N ILE A 51 -2.03 -2.68 8.43
CA ILE A 51 -3.28 -2.24 9.07
C ILE A 51 -4.47 -3.08 8.58
N TYR A 52 -4.58 -3.34 7.27
CA TYR A 52 -5.63 -4.19 6.72
C TYR A 52 -5.61 -5.59 7.35
N PHE A 53 -4.46 -6.25 7.40
CA PHE A 53 -4.35 -7.59 8.00
C PHE A 53 -4.60 -7.59 9.50
N TYR A 54 -4.14 -6.56 10.21
CA TYR A 54 -4.42 -6.37 11.64
C TYR A 54 -5.93 -6.26 11.90
N LEU A 55 -6.63 -5.40 11.16
CA LEU A 55 -8.07 -5.20 11.30
C LEU A 55 -8.86 -6.44 10.87
N LYS A 56 -8.46 -7.11 9.79
CA LYS A 56 -9.07 -8.36 9.33
C LYS A 56 -8.97 -9.45 10.40
N ARG A 57 -7.79 -9.61 11.02
CA ARG A 57 -7.58 -10.57 12.12
C ARG A 57 -8.41 -10.21 13.35
N LYS A 58 -8.47 -8.93 13.71
CA LYS A 58 -9.29 -8.44 14.84
C LYS A 58 -10.79 -8.69 14.61
N ALA A 59 -11.28 -8.47 13.39
CA ALA A 59 -12.67 -8.73 13.02
C ALA A 59 -13.00 -10.23 13.07
N SER A 60 -12.08 -11.09 12.62
CA SER A 60 -12.27 -12.55 12.63
C SER A 60 -12.30 -13.17 14.04
N LYS A 61 -11.68 -12.53 15.05
CA LYS A 61 -11.69 -13.00 16.44
C LYS A 61 -12.94 -12.58 17.23
N LYS A 62 -13.73 -11.66 16.69
CA LYS A 62 -14.97 -11.15 17.32
C LYS A 62 -16.23 -11.92 16.87
N ILE A 63 -16.09 -12.80 15.89
CA ILE A 63 -17.11 -13.74 15.41
C ILE A 63 -16.82 -15.08 16.10
#